data_AF-A0A6N6KDV5-F1
#
_entry.id   AF-A0A6N6KDV5-F1
#
_cell.length_a   1.000
_cell.length_b   1.000
_cell.length_c   1.000
_cell.angle_alpha   90.00
_cell.angle_beta   90.00
_cell.angle_gamma   90.00
#
_symmetry.space_group_name_H-M   'P 1'
#
loop_
_entity.id
_entity.type
_entity.pdbx_description
1 polymer ?
#
loop_
_entity_poly.entity_id
_entity_poly.type
_entity_poly.pdbx_seq_one_letter_code
_entity_poly.pdbx_strand_id
1 'polypeptide(L)'
;MLSCDNCKTVLPEEARFCFNCGQPVVTKSRTMSGPPVIDVSGDVTAQFNELFFSGLKNLLEQEQDPKLFQKYSERVYQCGFRDIIQRRGEQLGEKIRDPQFSHDDLNETVEALLDELLDFFIIRYCGDLNVVDLPEAILKYHEKGIHFAELFQMALDYLNFDKEDEPVYTDFLKMPVEKLKAAGRSFLFPAPKEKILFICDLSLLGSCREGFSMTEKAIYWKTPMQKAKKVFYADLEEIKRVEDWITINGKFFHVNPMLNIRVMKLLKKLKKII
;
A
#
# COMPACT_ATOMS: atom_id res chain seq x y z
N MET A 1 -12.93 -27.07 9.54
CA MET A 1 -13.25 -27.55 8.17
C MET A 1 -13.87 -26.42 7.38
N LEU A 2 -13.43 -26.21 6.13
CA LEU A 2 -13.94 -25.16 5.24
C LEU A 2 -14.98 -25.76 4.26
N SER A 3 -15.89 -24.95 3.73
CA SER A 3 -16.77 -25.34 2.63
C SER A 3 -16.51 -24.45 1.42
N CYS A 4 -16.39 -25.04 0.24
CA CYS A 4 -16.23 -24.26 -0.99
C CYS A 4 -17.49 -23.44 -1.27
N ASP A 5 -17.36 -22.11 -1.43
CA ASP A 5 -18.52 -21.24 -1.65
C ASP A 5 -19.29 -21.55 -2.93
N ASN A 6 -18.63 -22.13 -3.94
CA ASN A 6 -19.22 -22.45 -5.23
C ASN A 6 -19.86 -23.84 -5.29
N CYS A 7 -19.11 -24.91 -5.00
CA CYS A 7 -19.61 -26.27 -5.12
C CYS A 7 -19.97 -26.95 -3.79
N LYS A 8 -19.85 -26.23 -2.67
CA LYS A 8 -20.17 -26.68 -1.30
C LYS A 8 -19.40 -27.90 -0.79
N THR A 9 -18.39 -28.37 -1.53
CA THR A 9 -17.50 -29.45 -1.11
C THR A 9 -16.78 -29.07 0.19
N VAL A 10 -16.74 -30.00 1.14
CA VAL A 10 -16.00 -29.86 2.40
C VAL A 10 -14.51 -29.99 2.12
N LEU A 11 -13.74 -29.01 2.57
CA LEU A 11 -12.31 -28.88 2.31
C LEU A 11 -11.52 -28.95 3.63
N PRO A 12 -10.29 -29.51 3.59
CA PRO A 12 -9.31 -29.34 4.67
C PRO A 12 -9.09 -27.86 5.01
N GLU A 13 -8.75 -27.56 6.26
CA GLU A 13 -8.55 -26.16 6.71
C GLU A 13 -7.39 -25.44 5.99
N GLU A 14 -6.44 -26.19 5.42
CA GLU A 14 -5.29 -25.66 4.69
C GLU A 14 -5.48 -25.64 3.16
N ALA A 15 -6.67 -25.98 2.65
CA ALA A 15 -6.91 -26.02 1.22
C ALA A 15 -6.88 -24.60 0.62
N ARG A 16 -5.89 -24.32 -0.24
CA ARG A 16 -5.80 -23.05 -1.00
C ARG A 16 -6.71 -23.03 -2.23
N PHE A 17 -7.08 -24.20 -2.73
CA PHE A 17 -7.97 -24.37 -3.87
C PHE A 17 -8.94 -25.52 -3.58
N CYS A 18 -10.18 -25.39 -4.06
CA CYS A 18 -11.14 -26.48 -4.01
C CYS A 18 -10.68 -27.60 -4.95
N PHE A 19 -10.38 -28.79 -4.40
CA PHE A 19 -9.98 -29.94 -5.21
C PHE A 19 -11.09 -30.47 -6.13
N ASN A 20 -12.33 -30.02 -5.96
CA ASN A 20 -13.46 -30.42 -6.79
C ASN A 20 -13.72 -29.43 -7.96
N CYS A 21 -13.76 -28.12 -7.72
CA CYS A 21 -14.10 -27.13 -8.76
C CYS A 21 -12.94 -26.20 -9.18
N GLY A 22 -11.79 -26.30 -8.54
CA GLY A 22 -10.61 -25.47 -8.84
C GLY A 22 -10.70 -24.02 -8.35
N GLN A 23 -11.80 -23.63 -7.71
CA GLN A 23 -11.94 -22.26 -7.18
C GLN A 23 -10.95 -22.00 -6.06
N PRO A 24 -10.27 -20.83 -6.03
CA PRO A 24 -9.46 -20.41 -4.90
C PRO A 24 -10.33 -20.40 -3.64
N VAL A 25 -9.84 -21.03 -2.60
CA VAL A 25 -10.45 -20.94 -1.28
C VAL A 25 -9.82 -19.72 -0.65
N VAL A 26 -10.62 -18.68 -0.45
CA VAL A 26 -10.21 -17.54 0.36
C VAL A 26 -10.23 -18.05 1.80
N THR A 27 -9.15 -18.69 2.24
CA THR A 27 -8.84 -18.71 3.66
C THR A 27 -8.75 -17.24 4.02
N LYS A 28 -9.76 -16.72 4.72
CA LYS A 28 -9.54 -15.55 5.56
C LYS A 28 -8.32 -15.93 6.38
N SER A 29 -7.16 -15.42 5.97
CA SER A 29 -5.95 -15.51 6.76
C SER A 29 -6.43 -15.18 8.16
N ARG A 30 -6.24 -16.10 9.11
CA ARG A 30 -6.44 -15.81 10.52
C ARG A 30 -5.81 -14.45 10.72
N THR A 31 -6.64 -13.43 10.95
CA THR A 31 -6.18 -12.14 11.44
C THR A 31 -5.20 -12.51 12.53
N MET A 32 -3.96 -12.03 12.42
CA MET A 32 -3.04 -12.13 13.54
C MET A 32 -3.68 -11.33 14.66
N SER A 33 -4.50 -12.01 15.47
CA SER A 33 -5.15 -11.46 16.64
C SER A 33 -4.07 -11.32 17.71
N GLY A 34 -3.23 -10.31 17.52
CA GLY A 34 -2.47 -9.73 18.60
C GLY A 34 -3.44 -9.17 19.66
N PRO A 35 -2.93 -8.82 20.84
CA PRO A 35 -3.74 -8.13 21.84
C PRO A 35 -4.40 -6.88 21.22
N PRO A 36 -5.57 -6.46 21.73
CA PRO A 36 -6.24 -5.27 21.25
C PRO A 36 -5.30 -4.06 21.39
N VAL A 37 -5.21 -3.24 20.34
CA VAL A 37 -4.34 -2.04 20.33
C VAL A 37 -4.85 -0.93 21.25
N ILE A 38 -6.13 -0.99 21.63
CA ILE A 38 -6.79 -0.09 22.57
C ILE A 38 -7.50 -0.93 23.62
N ASP A 39 -7.32 -0.58 24.89
CA ASP A 39 -8.16 -1.06 25.99
C ASP A 39 -9.53 -0.36 25.91
N VAL A 40 -10.55 -1.13 25.52
CA VAL A 40 -11.93 -0.67 25.35
C VAL A 40 -12.59 -0.25 26.68
N SER A 41 -12.04 -0.67 27.82
CA SER A 41 -12.53 -0.30 29.15
C SER A 41 -11.91 1.00 29.67
N GLY A 42 -10.82 1.45 29.04
CA GLY A 42 -10.12 2.69 29.37
C GLY A 42 -10.61 3.91 28.60
N ASP A 43 -9.82 4.98 28.66
CA ASP A 43 -10.06 6.19 27.87
C ASP A 43 -9.60 5.95 26.42
N VAL A 44 -10.54 5.55 25.57
CA VAL A 44 -10.30 5.28 24.14
C VAL A 44 -9.77 6.52 23.42
N THR A 45 -10.28 7.71 23.76
CA THR A 45 -9.88 8.97 23.11
C THR A 45 -8.43 9.31 23.44
N ALA A 46 -8.02 9.20 24.70
CA ALA A 46 -6.64 9.41 25.11
C ALA A 46 -5.69 8.41 24.45
N GLN A 47 -6.02 7.12 24.47
CA GLN A 47 -5.23 6.07 23.81
C GLN A 47 -5.12 6.30 22.29
N PHE A 48 -6.20 6.70 21.63
CA PHE A 48 -6.19 6.99 20.20
C PHE A 48 -5.30 8.20 19.86
N ASN A 49 -5.30 9.24 20.67
CA ASN A 49 -4.39 10.37 20.52
C ASN A 49 -2.92 9.93 20.62
N GLU A 50 -2.57 9.08 21.60
CA GLU A 50 -1.21 8.54 21.74
C GLU A 50 -0.81 7.68 20.53
N LEU A 51 -1.72 6.83 20.05
CA LEU A 51 -1.51 6.03 18.85
C LEU A 51 -1.30 6.89 17.61
N PHE A 52 -1.99 8.03 17.48
CA PHE A 52 -1.75 8.97 16.38
C PHE A 52 -0.32 9.49 16.38
N PHE A 53 0.21 9.97 17.51
CA PHE A 53 1.58 10.50 17.57
C PHE A 53 2.64 9.40 17.41
N SER A 54 2.38 8.21 17.93
CA SER A 54 3.22 7.03 17.68
C SER A 54 3.24 6.67 16.19
N GLY A 55 2.06 6.65 15.55
CA GLY A 55 1.89 6.42 14.12
C GLY A 55 2.58 7.49 13.27
N LEU A 56 2.47 8.76 13.66
CA LEU A 56 3.16 9.88 13.01
C LEU A 56 4.67 9.69 13.04
N LYS A 57 5.22 9.32 14.20
CA LYS A 57 6.66 9.03 14.32
C LYS A 57 7.09 7.92 13.37
N ASN A 58 6.37 6.80 13.37
CA ASN A 58 6.64 5.66 12.49
C ASN A 58 6.51 6.03 11.00
N LEU A 59 5.52 6.85 10.65
CA LEU A 59 5.35 7.36 9.28
C LEU A 59 6.56 8.19 8.86
N LEU A 60 7.05 9.10 9.71
CA LEU A 60 8.21 9.92 9.35
C LEU A 60 9.48 9.10 9.18
N GLU A 61 9.68 8.09 10.03
CA GLU A 61 10.82 7.15 9.89
C GLU A 61 10.78 6.40 8.55
N GLN A 62 9.58 6.05 8.07
CA GLN A 62 9.43 5.25 6.85
C GLN A 62 9.32 6.10 5.58
N GLU A 63 8.66 7.25 5.62
CA GLU A 63 8.22 7.97 4.43
C GLU A 63 8.80 9.38 4.30
N GLN A 64 9.33 9.96 5.38
CA GLN A 64 9.79 11.35 5.41
C GLN A 64 11.15 11.49 6.10
N ASP A 65 11.46 12.66 6.68
CA ASP A 65 12.62 12.88 7.54
C ASP A 65 12.23 12.76 9.03
N PRO A 66 12.70 11.73 9.76
CA PRO A 66 12.38 11.53 11.18
C PRO A 66 12.88 12.67 12.08
N LYS A 67 13.90 13.43 11.66
CA LYS A 67 14.40 14.58 12.43
C LYS A 67 13.39 15.72 12.51
N LEU A 68 12.39 15.73 11.63
CA LEU A 68 11.35 16.75 11.60
C LEU A 68 10.17 16.44 12.54
N PHE A 69 10.17 15.32 13.28
CA PHE A 69 9.05 14.90 14.14
C PHE A 69 8.51 16.02 15.04
N GLN A 70 9.38 16.84 15.63
CA GLN A 70 8.95 17.98 16.44
C GLN A 70 8.14 19.00 15.63
N LYS A 71 8.58 19.36 14.42
CA LYS A 71 7.86 20.31 13.56
C LYS A 71 6.50 19.78 13.11
N TYR A 72 6.41 18.50 12.76
CA TYR A 72 5.12 17.86 12.45
C TYR A 72 4.20 17.85 13.66
N SER A 73 4.73 17.51 14.85
CA SER A 73 3.96 17.51 16.09
C SER A 73 3.43 18.90 16.42
N GLU A 74 4.26 19.94 16.32
CA GLU A 74 3.85 21.34 16.49
C GLU A 74 2.78 21.74 15.46
N ARG A 75 2.90 21.28 14.21
CA ARG A 75 1.91 21.54 13.16
C ARG A 75 0.53 21.00 13.53
N VAL A 76 0.43 19.83 14.17
CA VAL A 76 -0.87 19.27 14.64
C VAL A 76 -1.62 20.27 15.53
N TYR A 77 -0.91 20.97 16.42
CA TYR A 77 -1.50 21.98 17.30
C TYR A 77 -1.79 23.29 16.56
N GLN A 78 -0.83 23.77 15.75
CA GLN A 78 -0.94 25.06 15.08
C GLN A 78 -2.08 25.14 14.05
N CYS A 79 -2.35 24.03 13.35
CA CYS A 79 -3.41 23.99 12.34
C CYS A 79 -4.77 23.50 12.88
N GLY A 80 -4.88 23.24 14.19
CA GLY A 80 -6.11 22.73 14.81
C GLY A 80 -6.43 21.26 14.51
N PHE A 81 -5.51 20.52 13.87
CA PHE A 81 -5.73 19.10 13.54
C PHE A 81 -5.92 18.22 14.78
N ARG A 82 -5.39 18.65 15.93
CA ARG A 82 -5.65 18.02 17.24
C ARG A 82 -7.14 17.80 17.50
N ASP A 83 -7.98 18.80 17.19
CA ASP A 83 -9.42 18.72 17.46
C ASP A 83 -10.09 17.66 16.58
N ILE A 84 -9.57 17.45 15.36
CA ILE A 84 -10.00 16.38 14.46
C ILE A 84 -9.64 15.02 15.05
N ILE A 85 -8.40 14.84 15.52
CA ILE A 85 -7.96 13.57 16.14
C ILE A 85 -8.82 13.27 17.37
N GLN A 86 -9.03 14.26 18.25
CA GLN A 86 -9.85 14.12 19.45
C GLN A 86 -11.27 13.67 19.09
N ARG A 87 -11.95 14.39 18.18
CA ARG A 87 -13.31 14.06 17.75
C ARG A 87 -13.39 12.66 17.14
N ARG A 88 -12.38 12.24 16.37
CA ARG A 88 -12.35 10.90 15.77
C ARG A 88 -12.10 9.80 16.81
N GLY A 89 -11.30 10.08 17.84
CA GLY A 89 -11.16 9.21 19.01
C GLY A 89 -12.46 9.04 19.80
N GLU A 90 -13.21 10.12 20.01
CA GLU A 90 -14.53 10.09 20.65
C GLU A 90 -15.52 9.24 19.84
N GLN A 91 -15.61 9.48 18.53
CA GLN A 91 -16.45 8.70 17.61
C GLN A 91 -16.07 7.21 17.60
N LEU A 92 -14.77 6.91 17.64
CA LEU A 92 -14.27 5.54 17.75
C LEU A 92 -14.72 4.90 19.06
N GLY A 93 -14.60 5.62 20.19
CA GLY A 93 -15.03 5.15 21.50
C GLY A 93 -16.55 4.92 21.59
N GLU A 94 -17.37 5.73 20.92
CA GLU A 94 -18.81 5.47 20.78
C GLU A 94 -19.08 4.23 19.93
N LYS A 95 -18.41 4.11 18.78
CA LYS A 95 -18.56 2.97 17.87
C LYS A 95 -18.19 1.64 18.53
N ILE A 96 -17.10 1.59 19.30
CA ILE A 96 -16.65 0.36 19.98
C ILE A 96 -17.63 -0.06 21.09
N ARG A 97 -18.36 0.89 21.68
CA ARG A 97 -19.37 0.62 22.71
C ARG A 97 -20.71 0.16 22.13
N ASP A 98 -20.90 0.23 20.82
CA ASP A 98 -22.08 -0.32 20.16
C ASP A 98 -22.09 -1.85 20.32
N PRO A 99 -23.17 -2.46 20.85
CA PRO A 99 -23.28 -3.92 20.97
C PRO A 99 -23.15 -4.69 19.65
N GLN A 100 -23.34 -4.02 18.50
CA GLN A 100 -23.17 -4.62 17.18
C GLN A 100 -21.72 -4.55 16.68
N PHE A 101 -20.83 -3.84 17.38
CA PHE A 101 -19.44 -3.75 16.99
C PHE A 101 -18.73 -5.08 17.22
N SER A 102 -18.16 -5.61 16.15
CA SER A 102 -17.30 -6.79 16.21
C SER A 102 -15.94 -6.39 16.77
N HIS A 103 -15.63 -6.81 18.00
CA HIS A 103 -14.31 -6.59 18.60
C HIS A 103 -13.19 -7.35 17.87
N ASP A 104 -13.53 -8.37 17.08
CA ASP A 104 -12.56 -9.06 16.21
C ASP A 104 -11.98 -8.10 15.14
N ASP A 105 -12.73 -7.04 14.79
CA ASP A 105 -12.34 -6.04 13.80
C ASP A 105 -11.74 -4.77 14.45
N LEU A 106 -11.52 -4.77 15.77
CA LEU A 106 -11.07 -3.59 16.51
C LEU A 106 -9.74 -3.05 15.98
N ASN A 107 -8.72 -3.90 15.92
CA ASN A 107 -7.38 -3.50 15.49
C ASN A 107 -7.41 -2.98 14.05
N GLU A 108 -8.09 -3.68 13.13
CA GLU A 108 -8.23 -3.24 11.74
C GLU A 108 -8.95 -1.89 11.64
N THR A 109 -10.00 -1.68 12.44
CA THR A 109 -10.74 -0.41 12.48
C THR A 109 -9.86 0.74 12.96
N VAL A 110 -9.07 0.53 14.03
CA VAL A 110 -8.15 1.53 14.57
C VAL A 110 -7.04 1.84 13.57
N GLU A 111 -6.41 0.82 12.99
CA GLU A 111 -5.34 0.98 11.99
C GLU A 111 -5.83 1.73 10.75
N ALA A 112 -7.00 1.36 10.21
CA ALA A 112 -7.56 2.04 9.05
C ALA A 112 -7.85 3.53 9.31
N LEU A 113 -8.39 3.84 10.50
CA LEU A 113 -8.65 5.23 10.89
C LEU A 113 -7.35 6.02 11.11
N LEU A 114 -6.32 5.40 11.70
CA LEU A 114 -5.02 6.04 11.88
C LEU A 114 -4.36 6.33 10.52
N ASP A 115 -4.36 5.37 9.60
CA ASP A 115 -3.82 5.57 8.25
C ASP A 115 -4.50 6.74 7.53
N GLU A 116 -5.83 6.79 7.57
CA GLU A 116 -6.64 7.88 6.97
C GLU A 116 -6.25 9.24 7.55
N LEU A 117 -6.19 9.36 8.89
CA LEU A 117 -5.88 10.63 9.54
C LEU A 117 -4.42 11.05 9.32
N LEU A 118 -3.49 10.11 9.33
CA LEU A 118 -2.07 10.38 9.10
C LEU A 118 -1.84 10.85 7.65
N ASP A 119 -2.38 10.14 6.66
CA ASP A 119 -2.25 10.55 5.25
C ASP A 119 -2.91 11.90 5.02
N PHE A 120 -4.13 12.10 5.54
CA PHE A 120 -4.83 13.38 5.43
C PHE A 120 -4.03 14.51 6.07
N PHE A 121 -3.46 14.30 7.27
CA PHE A 121 -2.63 15.29 7.94
C PHE A 121 -1.38 15.66 7.14
N ILE A 122 -0.59 14.66 6.75
CA ILE A 122 0.68 14.84 6.04
C ILE A 122 0.46 15.55 4.70
N ILE A 123 -0.59 15.17 3.97
CA ILE A 123 -0.84 15.69 2.63
C ILE A 123 -1.44 17.10 2.67
N ARG A 124 -2.42 17.35 3.55
CA ARG A 124 -3.15 18.62 3.56
C ARG A 124 -2.47 19.72 4.35
N TYR A 125 -1.79 19.34 5.44
CA TYR A 125 -1.30 20.29 6.42
C TYR A 125 0.22 20.37 6.50
N CYS A 126 0.97 19.46 5.85
CA CYS A 126 2.42 19.37 5.99
C CYS A 126 3.20 19.41 4.67
N GLY A 127 2.60 19.88 3.58
CA GLY A 127 3.25 19.92 2.26
C GLY A 127 4.62 20.63 2.25
N ASP A 128 4.81 21.66 3.07
CA ASP A 128 6.08 22.39 3.25
C ASP A 128 7.13 21.63 4.08
N LEU A 129 6.72 20.63 4.85
CA LEU A 129 7.60 19.79 5.67
C LEU A 129 7.94 18.45 5.00
N ASN A 130 7.17 18.05 3.97
CA ASN A 130 7.31 16.76 3.32
C ASN A 130 8.58 16.73 2.46
N VAL A 131 9.39 15.69 2.65
CA VAL A 131 10.51 15.36 1.77
C VAL A 131 10.01 14.64 0.53
N VAL A 132 9.04 13.72 0.73
CA VAL A 132 8.33 13.08 -0.37
C VAL A 132 6.95 13.68 -0.51
N ASP A 133 6.73 14.34 -1.64
CA ASP A 133 5.43 14.83 -2.02
C ASP A 133 4.48 13.67 -2.33
N LEU A 134 3.36 13.65 -1.61
CA LEU A 134 2.27 12.68 -1.73
C LEU A 134 1.03 13.41 -2.26
N PRO A 135 0.49 13.04 -3.43
CA PRO A 135 -0.63 13.76 -4.01
C PRO A 135 -1.91 13.63 -3.22
N GLU A 136 -2.69 14.71 -3.16
CA GLU A 136 -4.05 14.72 -2.60
C GLU A 136 -4.98 13.66 -3.23
N ALA A 137 -4.75 13.34 -4.50
CA ALA A 137 -5.52 12.34 -5.23
C ALA A 137 -5.52 10.96 -4.56
N ILE A 138 -4.52 10.63 -3.73
CA ILE A 138 -4.46 9.31 -3.07
C ILE A 138 -5.46 9.19 -1.91
N LEU A 139 -5.95 10.31 -1.36
CA LEU A 139 -6.86 10.31 -0.21
C LEU A 139 -8.22 9.67 -0.52
N LYS A 140 -8.66 9.68 -1.78
CA LYS A 140 -9.92 9.03 -2.18
C LYS A 140 -9.88 7.50 -2.04
N TYR A 141 -8.69 6.92 -1.91
CA TYR A 141 -8.51 5.47 -1.79
C TYR A 141 -8.64 4.96 -0.35
N HIS A 142 -8.94 5.81 0.66
CA HIS A 142 -9.12 5.34 2.05
C HIS A 142 -10.42 4.55 2.26
N GLU A 143 -11.43 4.71 1.41
CA GLU A 143 -12.70 3.99 1.52
C GLU A 143 -12.55 2.48 1.25
N LYS A 144 -13.37 1.67 1.93
CA LYS A 144 -13.41 0.21 1.71
C LYS A 144 -14.10 -0.08 0.37
N GLY A 145 -13.39 -0.75 -0.53
CA GLY A 145 -13.95 -1.25 -1.80
C GLY A 145 -13.44 -0.51 -3.03
N ILE A 146 -12.13 -0.53 -3.27
CA ILE A 146 -11.59 -0.09 -4.56
C ILE A 146 -11.90 -1.19 -5.57
N HIS A 147 -12.66 -0.85 -6.61
CA HIS A 147 -12.85 -1.76 -7.71
C HIS A 147 -11.52 -1.92 -8.44
N PHE A 148 -11.19 -3.15 -8.79
CA PHE A 148 -10.02 -3.47 -9.60
C PHE A 148 -9.92 -2.65 -10.91
N ALA A 149 -11.06 -2.21 -11.44
CA ALA A 149 -11.14 -1.31 -12.60
C ALA A 149 -10.40 0.03 -12.38
N GLU A 150 -10.16 0.43 -11.14
CA GLU A 150 -9.51 1.68 -10.76
C GLU A 150 -8.01 1.51 -10.45
N LEU A 151 -7.49 0.28 -10.44
CA LEU A 151 -6.11 -0.03 -10.08
C LEU A 151 -5.09 0.74 -10.92
N PHE A 152 -5.39 0.97 -12.20
CA PHE A 152 -4.54 1.77 -13.06
C PHE A 152 -4.43 3.22 -12.57
N GLN A 153 -5.56 3.88 -12.34
CA GLN A 153 -5.58 5.27 -11.85
C GLN A 153 -4.98 5.37 -10.45
N MET A 154 -5.23 4.38 -9.60
CA MET A 154 -4.62 4.30 -8.28
C MET A 154 -3.10 4.25 -8.37
N ALA A 155 -2.55 3.40 -9.25
CA ALA A 155 -1.10 3.35 -9.45
C ALA A 155 -0.55 4.71 -9.93
N LEU A 156 -1.23 5.38 -10.86
CA LEU A 156 -0.79 6.71 -11.33
C LEU A 156 -0.84 7.76 -10.21
N ASP A 157 -1.92 7.80 -9.42
CA ASP A 157 -2.10 8.77 -8.35
C ASP A 157 -1.05 8.59 -7.25
N TYR A 158 -0.72 7.34 -6.88
CA TYR A 158 0.30 7.08 -5.87
C TYR A 158 1.72 7.35 -6.38
N LEU A 159 2.03 6.95 -7.62
CA LEU A 159 3.40 7.03 -8.14
C LEU A 159 3.74 8.43 -8.65
N ASN A 160 2.73 9.20 -9.08
CA ASN A 160 2.86 10.60 -9.47
C ASN A 160 4.00 10.83 -10.47
N PHE A 161 3.99 10.07 -11.57
CA PHE A 161 5.07 10.05 -12.54
C PHE A 161 5.34 11.41 -13.21
N ASP A 162 4.39 12.34 -13.16
CA ASP A 162 4.59 13.71 -13.66
C ASP A 162 5.69 14.48 -12.91
N LYS A 163 6.11 13.98 -11.73
CA LYS A 163 7.22 14.54 -10.94
C LYS A 163 8.50 13.71 -11.01
N GLU A 164 8.55 12.69 -11.87
CA GLU A 164 9.68 11.77 -11.99
C GLU A 164 10.36 11.96 -13.35
N ASP A 165 11.68 11.78 -13.38
CA ASP A 165 12.47 11.92 -14.62
C ASP A 165 12.49 10.61 -15.43
N GLU A 166 12.21 9.48 -14.77
CA GLU A 166 12.24 8.17 -15.40
C GLU A 166 11.18 8.04 -16.52
N PRO A 167 11.55 7.56 -17.72
CA PRO A 167 10.59 7.36 -18.80
C PRO A 167 9.53 6.31 -18.43
N VAL A 168 8.26 6.73 -18.39
CA VAL A 168 7.13 5.84 -18.14
C VAL A 168 6.23 5.74 -19.36
N TYR A 169 5.90 4.50 -19.73
CA TYR A 169 4.98 4.17 -20.82
C TYR A 169 3.67 3.67 -20.24
N THR A 170 2.60 4.43 -20.51
CA THR A 170 1.20 4.08 -20.18
C THR A 170 0.36 3.83 -21.43
N ASP A 171 0.73 4.45 -22.56
CA ASP A 171 0.11 4.24 -23.87
C ASP A 171 0.94 3.26 -24.72
N PHE A 172 0.59 1.98 -24.64
CA PHE A 172 1.29 0.91 -25.37
C PHE A 172 1.07 0.94 -26.88
N LEU A 173 0.09 1.70 -27.39
CA LEU A 173 -0.09 1.90 -28.84
C LEU A 173 0.96 2.87 -29.38
N LYS A 174 1.43 3.80 -28.55
CA LYS A 174 2.50 4.75 -28.90
C LYS A 174 3.90 4.28 -28.48
N MET A 175 3.99 3.33 -27.55
CA MET A 175 5.27 2.80 -27.10
C MET A 175 6.04 2.14 -28.26
N PRO A 176 7.36 2.42 -28.42
CA PRO A 176 8.16 1.73 -29.43
C PRO A 176 8.16 0.21 -29.24
N VAL A 177 7.81 -0.52 -30.29
CA VAL A 177 7.66 -1.99 -30.25
C VAL A 177 8.91 -2.71 -29.75
N GLU A 178 10.10 -2.22 -30.09
CA GLU A 178 11.36 -2.83 -29.65
C GLU A 178 11.60 -2.66 -28.14
N LYS A 179 11.14 -1.56 -27.53
CA LYS A 179 11.17 -1.38 -26.07
C LYS A 179 10.19 -2.32 -25.38
N LEU A 180 8.98 -2.47 -25.93
CA LEU A 180 7.99 -3.39 -25.38
C LEU A 180 8.49 -4.85 -25.44
N LYS A 181 9.10 -5.26 -26.56
CA LYS A 181 9.76 -6.57 -26.69
C LYS A 181 10.93 -6.72 -25.72
N ALA A 182 11.73 -5.67 -25.52
CA ALA A 182 12.86 -5.69 -24.60
C ALA A 182 12.39 -5.89 -23.15
N ALA A 183 11.37 -5.14 -22.70
CA ALA A 183 10.77 -5.32 -21.37
C ALA A 183 10.21 -6.74 -21.21
N GLY A 184 9.45 -7.20 -22.21
CA GLY A 184 8.83 -8.53 -22.24
C GLY A 184 9.81 -9.69 -22.15
N ARG A 185 11.01 -9.55 -22.75
CA ARG A 185 12.08 -10.55 -22.67
C ARG A 185 12.93 -10.44 -21.42
N SER A 186 12.93 -9.28 -20.76
CA SER A 186 13.91 -8.97 -19.71
C SER A 186 13.35 -9.08 -18.31
N PHE A 187 12.18 -8.52 -18.05
CA PHE A 187 11.63 -8.45 -16.69
C PHE A 187 10.10 -8.49 -16.59
N LEU A 188 9.38 -8.17 -17.67
CA LEU A 188 7.92 -8.14 -17.67
C LEU A 188 7.36 -9.41 -18.34
N PHE A 189 7.12 -10.44 -17.55
CA PHE A 189 6.59 -11.73 -18.00
C PHE A 189 5.18 -11.99 -17.41
N PRO A 190 4.16 -11.21 -17.82
CA PRO A 190 2.79 -11.38 -17.36
C PRO A 190 2.19 -12.70 -17.89
N ALA A 191 1.21 -13.23 -17.16
CA ALA A 191 0.42 -14.35 -17.63
C ALA A 191 -0.42 -13.96 -18.87
N PRO A 192 -0.89 -14.92 -19.69
CA PRO A 192 -1.80 -14.61 -20.79
C PRO A 192 -3.01 -13.80 -20.30
N LYS A 193 -3.32 -12.71 -21.02
CA LYS A 193 -4.42 -11.76 -20.74
C LYS A 193 -4.25 -10.88 -19.49
N GLU A 194 -3.17 -11.02 -18.74
CA GLU A 194 -2.88 -10.11 -17.64
C GLU A 194 -2.56 -8.72 -18.18
N LYS A 195 -3.30 -7.72 -17.70
CA LYS A 195 -3.20 -6.34 -18.18
C LYS A 195 -2.02 -5.63 -17.54
N ILE A 196 -1.17 -5.04 -18.38
CA ILE A 196 -0.06 -4.18 -17.96
C ILE A 196 -0.63 -2.79 -17.67
N LEU A 197 -0.27 -2.21 -16.53
CA LEU A 197 -0.68 -0.86 -16.13
C LEU A 197 0.28 0.17 -16.74
N PHE A 198 1.58 -0.01 -16.51
CA PHE A 198 2.63 0.86 -17.05
C PHE A 198 3.95 0.10 -17.15
N ILE A 199 4.92 0.68 -17.87
CA ILE A 199 6.32 0.25 -17.88
C ILE A 199 7.20 1.46 -17.58
N CYS A 200 8.02 1.40 -16.54
CA CYS A 200 9.04 2.40 -16.23
C CYS A 200 10.42 1.87 -16.64
N ASP A 201 11.13 2.61 -17.51
CA ASP A 201 12.44 2.23 -18.04
C ASP A 201 13.56 2.82 -17.19
N LEU A 202 14.39 1.95 -16.61
CA LEU A 202 15.54 2.33 -15.79
C LEU A 202 16.87 2.05 -16.50
N SER A 203 16.83 1.70 -17.78
CA SER A 203 18.03 1.42 -18.55
C SER A 203 18.77 2.72 -18.83
N LEU A 204 20.07 2.77 -18.56
CA LEU A 204 20.91 3.96 -18.81
C LEU A 204 20.82 4.50 -20.26
N LEU A 205 20.64 3.61 -21.24
CA LEU A 205 20.52 3.96 -22.66
C LEU A 205 19.05 3.92 -23.16
N GLY A 206 18.07 3.86 -22.26
CA GLY A 206 16.65 3.79 -22.62
C GLY A 206 16.25 2.54 -23.39
N SER A 207 16.94 1.42 -23.17
CA SER A 207 16.71 0.15 -23.87
C SER A 207 15.50 -0.64 -23.37
N CYS A 208 14.91 -0.26 -22.23
CA CYS A 208 13.84 -0.97 -21.55
C CYS A 208 14.17 -2.43 -21.17
N ARG A 209 15.45 -2.75 -20.94
CA ARG A 209 15.92 -4.06 -20.45
C ARG A 209 16.04 -4.12 -18.94
N GLU A 210 16.02 -2.96 -18.31
CA GLU A 210 16.03 -2.72 -16.87
C GLU A 210 14.89 -1.75 -16.59
N GLY A 211 14.21 -1.93 -15.46
CA GLY A 211 12.94 -1.26 -15.25
C GLY A 211 12.10 -1.88 -14.17
N PHE A 212 10.95 -1.26 -13.94
CA PHE A 212 9.85 -1.91 -13.23
C PHE A 212 8.53 -1.66 -13.94
N SER A 213 7.59 -2.56 -13.72
CA SER A 213 6.26 -2.53 -14.32
C SER A 213 5.28 -3.14 -13.33
N MET A 214 4.09 -2.55 -13.29
CA MET A 214 2.97 -3.13 -12.56
C MET A 214 1.94 -3.61 -13.56
N THR A 215 1.35 -4.75 -13.23
CA THR A 215 0.18 -5.28 -13.89
C THR A 215 -0.99 -5.21 -12.92
N GLU A 216 -2.12 -5.70 -13.40
CA GLU A 216 -3.29 -5.89 -12.56
C GLU A 216 -3.10 -6.95 -11.45
N LYS A 217 -2.02 -7.75 -11.45
CA LYS A 217 -1.78 -8.82 -10.46
C LYS A 217 -0.46 -8.76 -9.70
N ALA A 218 0.55 -8.10 -10.25
CA ALA A 218 1.90 -8.18 -9.72
C ALA A 218 2.75 -6.96 -10.07
N ILE A 219 3.79 -6.78 -9.27
CA ILE A 219 4.93 -5.93 -9.60
C ILE A 219 6.08 -6.79 -10.16
N TYR A 220 6.65 -6.32 -11.27
CA TYR A 220 7.76 -6.92 -12.00
C TYR A 220 8.90 -5.92 -12.04
N TRP A 221 10.14 -6.36 -11.83
CA TRP A 221 11.27 -5.44 -11.94
C TRP A 221 12.59 -6.14 -12.22
N LYS A 222 13.53 -5.37 -12.73
CA LYS A 222 14.92 -5.75 -12.88
C LYS A 222 15.80 -4.52 -12.73
N THR A 223 16.56 -4.50 -11.64
CA THR A 223 17.64 -3.56 -11.37
C THR A 223 18.89 -3.95 -12.18
N PRO A 224 19.79 -3.00 -12.53
CA PRO A 224 21.08 -3.31 -13.15
C PRO A 224 21.83 -4.45 -12.47
N MET A 225 22.40 -5.33 -13.29
CA MET A 225 23.17 -6.53 -12.87
C MET A 225 22.40 -7.54 -11.99
N GLN A 226 21.10 -7.38 -11.80
CA GLN A 226 20.28 -8.33 -11.06
C GLN A 226 19.41 -9.17 -12.00
N LYS A 227 19.00 -10.35 -11.50
CA LYS A 227 17.95 -11.13 -12.13
C LYS A 227 16.61 -10.42 -11.97
N ALA A 228 15.74 -10.61 -12.95
CA ALA A 228 14.38 -10.14 -12.87
C ALA A 228 13.64 -10.78 -11.68
N LYS A 229 12.76 -9.99 -11.07
CA LYS A 229 11.99 -10.33 -9.89
C LYS A 229 10.52 -10.04 -10.15
N LYS A 230 9.67 -10.74 -9.42
CA LYS A 230 8.22 -10.60 -9.46
C LYS A 230 7.65 -10.89 -8.08
N VAL A 231 6.64 -10.13 -7.68
CA VAL A 231 5.80 -10.42 -6.51
C VAL A 231 4.34 -10.16 -6.89
N PHE A 232 3.48 -11.16 -6.71
CA PHE A 232 2.03 -10.98 -6.85
C PHE A 232 1.49 -10.20 -5.65
N TYR A 233 0.46 -9.38 -5.86
CA TYR A 233 -0.13 -8.60 -4.78
C TYR A 233 -0.71 -9.49 -3.68
N ALA A 234 -1.32 -10.61 -4.05
CA ALA A 234 -1.82 -11.62 -3.13
C ALA A 234 -0.72 -12.32 -2.30
N ASP A 235 0.54 -12.23 -2.74
CA ASP A 235 1.70 -12.78 -2.03
C ASP A 235 2.49 -11.69 -1.27
N LEU A 236 1.99 -10.45 -1.17
CA LEU A 236 2.69 -9.37 -0.45
C LEU A 236 2.69 -9.65 1.06
N GLU A 237 3.86 -9.95 1.60
CA GLU A 237 4.05 -10.22 3.03
C GLU A 237 4.74 -9.05 3.72
N GLU A 238 5.81 -8.53 3.14
CA GLU A 238 6.66 -7.52 3.76
C GLU A 238 7.11 -6.46 2.76
N ILE A 239 6.90 -5.19 3.11
CA ILE A 239 7.46 -4.04 2.38
C ILE A 239 8.17 -3.14 3.38
N LYS A 240 9.50 -3.01 3.26
CA LYS A 240 10.33 -2.23 4.18
C LYS A 240 11.19 -1.23 3.43
N ARG A 241 11.34 -0.03 3.98
CA ARG A 241 12.39 0.90 3.59
C ARG A 241 13.70 0.51 4.27
N VAL A 242 14.78 0.58 3.51
CA VAL A 242 16.15 0.43 3.99
C VAL A 242 16.95 1.54 3.34
N GLU A 243 17.25 2.60 4.12
CA GLU A 243 17.89 3.82 3.63
C GLU A 243 17.17 4.40 2.41
N ASP A 244 17.80 4.32 1.23
CA ASP A 244 17.33 4.89 -0.03
C ASP A 244 16.63 3.88 -0.95
N TRP A 245 16.49 2.62 -0.52
CA TRP A 245 15.79 1.57 -1.27
C TRP A 245 14.69 0.93 -0.43
N ILE A 246 13.94 0.04 -1.07
CA ILE A 246 12.94 -0.78 -0.38
C ILE A 246 13.20 -2.26 -0.64
N THR A 247 12.70 -3.11 0.25
CA THR A 247 12.61 -4.55 0.03
C THR A 247 11.16 -4.96 -0.09
N ILE A 248 10.87 -5.83 -1.05
CA ILE A 248 9.54 -6.41 -1.29
C ILE A 248 9.68 -7.92 -1.10
N ASN A 249 9.13 -8.45 -0.01
CA ASN A 249 9.35 -9.82 0.47
C ASN A 249 10.84 -10.20 0.49
N GLY A 250 11.65 -9.35 1.11
CA GLY A 250 13.11 -9.49 1.21
C GLY A 250 13.87 -9.25 -0.10
N LYS A 251 13.19 -8.99 -1.22
CA LYS A 251 13.84 -8.75 -2.52
C LYS A 251 14.13 -7.27 -2.70
N PHE A 252 15.39 -6.93 -2.94
CA PHE A 252 15.82 -5.56 -3.23
C PHE A 252 15.04 -4.95 -4.42
N PHE A 253 14.54 -3.73 -4.23
CA PHE A 253 13.91 -2.88 -5.23
C PHE A 253 14.41 -1.44 -5.04
N HIS A 254 14.83 -0.81 -6.14
CA HIS A 254 15.31 0.56 -6.12
C HIS A 254 15.11 1.21 -7.49
N VAL A 255 14.57 2.43 -7.47
CA VAL A 255 14.44 3.33 -8.62
C VAL A 255 15.18 4.63 -8.30
N ASN A 256 14.56 5.46 -7.45
CA ASN A 256 15.13 6.64 -6.83
C ASN A 256 14.46 6.80 -5.44
N PRO A 257 15.02 7.60 -4.51
CA PRO A 257 14.50 7.69 -3.15
C PRO A 257 13.01 8.07 -3.04
N MET A 258 12.53 9.01 -3.86
CA MET A 258 11.15 9.51 -3.82
C MET A 258 10.17 8.45 -4.37
N LEU A 259 10.45 7.93 -5.55
CA LEU A 259 9.61 6.92 -6.19
C LEU A 259 9.60 5.60 -5.40
N ASN A 260 10.69 5.24 -4.72
CA ASN A 260 10.71 4.08 -3.83
C ASN A 260 9.69 4.20 -2.69
N ILE A 261 9.55 5.38 -2.09
CA ILE A 261 8.59 5.63 -1.01
C ILE A 261 7.16 5.57 -1.55
N ARG A 262 6.91 6.16 -2.73
CA ARG A 262 5.60 6.09 -3.41
C ARG A 262 5.22 4.66 -3.79
N VAL A 263 6.15 3.87 -4.34
CA VAL A 263 5.95 2.44 -4.61
C VAL A 263 5.65 1.68 -3.32
N MET A 264 6.42 1.91 -2.26
CA MET A 264 6.16 1.27 -0.97
C MET A 264 4.75 1.57 -0.47
N LYS A 265 4.33 2.84 -0.51
CA LYS A 265 3.00 3.26 -0.05
C LYS A 265 1.89 2.60 -0.86
N LEU A 266 2.04 2.58 -2.20
CA LEU A 266 1.12 1.87 -3.09
C LEU A 266 1.04 0.38 -2.76
N LEU A 267 2.17 -0.32 -2.64
CA LEU A 267 2.18 -1.77 -2.35
C LEU A 267 1.58 -2.10 -0.99
N LYS A 268 1.84 -1.28 0.04
CA LYS A 268 1.18 -1.43 1.35
C LYS A 268 -0.33 -1.27 1.25
N LYS A 269 -0.80 -0.33 0.43
CA LYS A 269 -2.24 -0.15 0.18
C LYS A 269 -2.83 -1.34 -0.56
N LEU A 270 -2.15 -1.83 -1.62
CA LEU A 270 -2.57 -3.01 -2.37
C LEU A 270 -2.66 -4.26 -1.48
N LYS A 271 -1.69 -4.48 -0.59
CA LYS A 271 -1.70 -5.58 0.39
C LYS A 271 -2.94 -5.56 1.30
N LYS A 272 -3.52 -4.38 1.58
CA LYS A 272 -4.70 -4.23 2.44
C LYS A 272 -6.02 -4.47 1.71
N ILE A 273 -6.05 -4.40 0.38
CA ILE A 273 -7.30 -4.39 -0.40
C ILE A 273 -7.42 -5.54 -1.41
N ILE A 274 -6.34 -6.31 -1.64
CA ILE A 274 -6.27 -7.49 -2.52
C ILE A 274 -6.04 -8.72 -1.66
#